data_AF-A0A150GV27-F1
#
_entry.id   AF-A0A150GV27-F1
#
_cell.length_a   1.000
_cell.length_b   1.000
_cell.length_c   1.000
_cell.angle_alpha   90.00
_cell.angle_beta   90.00
_cell.angle_gamma   90.00
#
_symmetry.space_group_name_H-M   'P 1'
#
loop_
_entity.id
_entity.type
_entity.pdbx_description
1 polymer ?
#
loop_
_entity_poly.entity_id
_entity_poly.type
_entity_poly.pdbx_seq_one_letter_code
_entity_poly.pdbx_strand_id
1 'polypeptide(L)'
;MMQLATLLALGASSTVTCYAVDYVGCDQTLACCTAMLASLDKLTFETTPGCGTKQNVLQVTVNNRTHASWSPYQHDTGSGYGYELKIYNLGFSNATFPGSKICVTTRSPCAGPDDICYSAAVQGCRYSFADTSSTTYCPVCSVYSPTSPADACLFGRFSEGCAAIPELNPPPPPPTAAAGGLIRTHECVQSNVNVPYGVRNFVSSDTTDQQGSPATALCFTVAAQSCAATSYCCDMDFAKVEIPITAGCKTHLRRLSINGAPVSYSWGFYNDTFLTVKFNNLVTALPNPVGATLCVVVRPSECALPANLCYGGRCQINVFSSNNKCCPATVFGG
;
A
#
# COMPACT_ATOMS: atom_id res chain seq x y z
N MET A 1 -19.66 -0.57 0.49
CA MET A 1 -18.96 0.70 0.32
C MET A 1 -19.14 1.47 1.62
N MET A 2 -18.17 2.25 2.04
CA MET A 2 -18.24 2.94 3.32
C MET A 2 -18.48 4.43 3.11
N GLN A 3 -19.14 5.07 4.06
CA GLN A 3 -19.45 6.50 4.00
C GLN A 3 -18.90 7.23 5.23
N LEU A 4 -18.57 8.51 5.07
CA LEU A 4 -18.13 9.39 6.14
C LEU A 4 -19.19 10.46 6.45
N ALA A 5 -19.41 10.74 7.74
CA ALA A 5 -20.25 11.85 8.22
C ALA A 5 -19.45 12.80 9.15
N THR A 6 -19.56 14.11 8.93
CA THR A 6 -18.70 15.14 9.57
C THR A 6 -19.24 15.64 10.91
N LEU A 7 -18.37 15.76 11.93
CA LEU A 7 -18.61 16.46 13.20
C LEU A 7 -17.45 17.42 13.53
N LEU A 8 -17.74 18.59 14.10
CA LEU A 8 -16.76 19.68 14.34
C LEU A 8 -16.63 20.04 15.82
N ALA A 9 -15.39 20.29 16.27
CA ALA A 9 -15.07 20.91 17.55
C ALA A 9 -13.92 21.92 17.39
N LEU A 10 -14.05 23.10 18.00
CA LEU A 10 -13.11 24.23 17.88
C LEU A 10 -12.29 24.40 19.18
N GLY A 11 -10.96 24.46 19.05
CA GLY A 11 -10.03 24.91 20.10
C GLY A 11 -9.35 26.22 19.70
N ALA A 12 -8.85 27.00 20.66
CA ALA A 12 -8.38 28.38 20.45
C ALA A 12 -7.21 28.56 19.44
N SER A 13 -6.55 27.47 19.01
CA SER A 13 -5.43 27.49 18.05
C SER A 13 -5.36 26.28 17.10
N SER A 14 -6.33 25.37 17.19
CA SER A 14 -6.42 24.19 16.34
C SER A 14 -7.88 23.78 16.12
N THR A 15 -8.14 23.22 14.95
CA THR A 15 -9.46 22.68 14.59
C THR A 15 -9.39 21.16 14.63
N VAL A 16 -10.43 20.52 15.17
CA VAL A 16 -10.60 19.07 15.09
C VAL A 16 -11.82 18.77 14.22
N THR A 17 -11.57 18.12 13.08
CA THR A 17 -12.63 17.63 12.19
C THR A 17 -12.71 16.12 12.33
N CYS A 18 -13.90 15.61 12.66
CA CYS A 18 -14.13 14.19 12.85
C CYS A 18 -15.07 13.63 11.78
N TYR A 19 -14.82 12.40 11.37
CA TYR A 19 -15.61 11.64 10.42
C TYR A 19 -16.06 10.32 11.06
N ALA A 20 -17.37 10.07 11.09
CA ALA A 20 -17.92 8.77 11.46
C ALA A 20 -17.93 7.86 10.23
N VAL A 21 -17.54 6.60 10.39
CA VAL A 21 -17.49 5.61 9.31
C VAL A 21 -18.74 4.73 9.36
N ASP A 22 -19.48 4.68 8.26
CA ASP A 22 -20.63 3.79 8.07
C ASP A 22 -20.40 2.79 6.94
N TYR A 23 -21.09 1.65 6.96
CA TYR A 23 -21.14 0.71 5.83
C TYR A 23 -22.48 0.83 5.11
N VAL A 24 -22.42 1.15 3.81
CA VAL A 24 -23.59 1.37 2.95
C VAL A 24 -23.81 0.26 1.92
N GLY A 25 -23.08 -0.87 2.01
CA GLY A 25 -23.24 -1.99 1.07
C GLY A 25 -22.45 -1.83 -0.24
N CYS A 26 -22.08 -2.94 -0.88
CA CYS A 26 -21.53 -2.99 -2.25
C CYS A 26 -21.83 -4.34 -2.92
N ASP A 27 -21.72 -4.37 -4.25
CA ASP A 27 -21.85 -5.61 -5.02
C ASP A 27 -20.64 -6.52 -4.77
N GLN A 28 -20.89 -7.65 -4.11
CA GLN A 28 -19.85 -8.61 -3.72
C GLN A 28 -19.26 -9.40 -4.88
N THR A 29 -19.85 -9.32 -6.08
CA THR A 29 -19.27 -9.89 -7.30
C THR A 29 -18.10 -9.05 -7.81
N LEU A 30 -17.98 -7.79 -7.39
CA LEU A 30 -16.89 -6.91 -7.76
C LEU A 30 -15.69 -7.12 -6.83
N ALA A 31 -14.53 -7.41 -7.41
CA ALA A 31 -13.27 -7.62 -6.69
C ALA A 31 -12.95 -6.49 -5.69
N CYS A 32 -13.30 -5.26 -6.04
CA CYS A 32 -13.11 -4.11 -5.16
C CYS A 32 -13.94 -4.21 -3.87
N CYS A 33 -15.21 -4.60 -3.99
CA CYS A 33 -16.07 -4.80 -2.83
C CYS A 33 -15.52 -5.93 -1.96
N THR A 34 -15.21 -7.09 -2.56
CA THR A 34 -14.71 -8.26 -1.82
C THR A 34 -13.39 -7.95 -1.09
N ALA A 35 -12.47 -7.22 -1.74
CA ALA A 35 -11.22 -6.80 -1.13
C ALA A 35 -11.45 -5.86 0.06
N MET A 36 -12.31 -4.84 -0.11
CA MET A 36 -12.61 -3.87 0.95
C MET A 36 -13.40 -4.46 2.12
N LEU A 37 -14.19 -5.50 1.86
CA LEU A 37 -14.89 -6.24 2.91
C LEU A 37 -13.90 -7.01 3.79
N ALA A 38 -12.87 -7.59 3.18
CA ALA A 38 -11.86 -8.38 3.86
C ALA A 38 -10.81 -7.54 4.60
N SER A 39 -10.39 -6.42 4.00
CA SER A 39 -9.35 -5.56 4.56
C SER A 39 -9.56 -4.11 4.14
N LEU A 40 -9.43 -3.21 5.10
CA LEU A 40 -9.37 -1.78 4.89
C LEU A 40 -8.15 -1.23 5.61
N ASP A 41 -7.23 -0.72 4.81
CA ASP A 41 -5.90 -0.37 5.29
C ASP A 41 -5.54 1.08 5.03
N LYS A 42 -6.23 1.74 4.10
CA LYS A 42 -6.03 3.16 3.83
C LYS A 42 -7.31 3.93 3.62
N LEU A 43 -7.32 5.15 4.17
CA LEU A 43 -8.26 6.21 3.87
C LEU A 43 -7.47 7.38 3.31
N THR A 44 -7.93 7.93 2.19
CA THR A 44 -7.37 9.13 1.58
C THR A 44 -8.43 10.20 1.47
N PHE A 45 -8.12 11.42 1.90
CA PHE A 45 -8.92 12.60 1.67
C PHE A 45 -8.25 13.48 0.62
N GLU A 46 -9.04 14.05 -0.30
CA GLU A 46 -8.59 15.19 -1.11
C GLU A 46 -8.63 16.45 -0.22
N THR A 47 -7.52 17.16 -0.14
CA THR A 47 -7.35 18.31 0.76
C THR A 47 -7.02 19.58 -0.03
N THR A 48 -7.14 20.74 0.61
CA THR A 48 -6.61 21.98 0.06
C THR A 48 -5.07 22.04 0.15
N PRO A 49 -4.41 22.91 -0.62
CA PRO A 49 -2.97 23.11 -0.53
C PRO A 49 -2.47 23.46 0.88
N GLY A 50 -3.31 24.12 1.69
CA GLY A 50 -3.00 24.47 3.08
C GLY A 50 -2.69 23.25 3.94
N CYS A 51 -3.25 22.08 3.63
CA CYS A 51 -3.04 20.83 4.35
C CYS A 51 -1.88 19.98 3.81
N GLY A 52 -1.17 20.44 2.78
CA GLY A 52 -0.10 19.68 2.11
C GLY A 52 1.15 19.40 2.95
N THR A 53 1.21 19.85 4.22
CA THR A 53 2.40 19.71 5.07
C THR A 53 2.06 19.20 6.47
N LYS A 54 3.01 18.48 7.08
CA LYS A 54 2.92 18.01 8.48
C LYS A 54 2.96 19.14 9.51
N GLN A 55 3.27 20.37 9.09
CA GLN A 55 3.20 21.53 9.97
C GLN A 55 1.75 21.98 10.19
N ASN A 56 0.82 21.65 9.28
CA ASN A 56 -0.55 22.14 9.33
C ASN A 56 -1.55 21.03 9.68
N VAL A 57 -1.22 19.77 9.36
CA VAL A 57 -1.89 18.58 9.89
C VAL A 57 -1.11 18.07 11.09
N LEU A 58 -1.67 18.20 12.29
CA LEU A 58 -0.97 18.00 13.56
C LEU A 58 -1.11 16.56 14.07
N GLN A 59 -2.29 15.96 13.91
CA GLN A 59 -2.60 14.66 14.48
C GLN A 59 -3.74 13.99 13.72
N VAL A 60 -3.70 12.66 13.66
CA VAL A 60 -4.84 11.83 13.31
C VAL A 60 -5.15 10.94 14.49
N THR A 61 -6.43 10.78 14.82
CA THR A 61 -6.91 9.80 15.80
C THR A 61 -7.94 8.88 15.19
N VAL A 62 -7.93 7.63 15.61
CA VAL A 62 -8.90 6.59 15.26
C VAL A 62 -9.50 6.10 16.57
N ASN A 63 -10.81 6.25 16.74
CA ASN A 63 -11.52 5.89 17.97
C ASN A 63 -10.89 6.55 19.21
N ASN A 64 -10.59 7.85 19.11
CA ASN A 64 -9.93 8.68 20.12
C ASN A 64 -8.51 8.25 20.51
N ARG A 65 -7.87 7.32 19.76
CA ARG A 65 -6.46 6.93 19.95
C ARG A 65 -5.60 7.56 18.88
N THR A 66 -4.44 8.08 19.24
CA THR A 66 -3.47 8.62 18.28
C THR A 66 -3.07 7.56 17.27
N HIS A 67 -3.21 7.88 15.99
CA HIS A 67 -2.79 7.05 14.89
C HIS A 67 -1.54 7.67 14.27
N ALA A 68 -0.42 6.96 14.30
CA ALA A 68 0.86 7.51 13.86
C ALA A 68 1.08 7.42 12.34
N SER A 69 0.34 6.52 11.66
CA SER A 69 0.58 6.20 10.26
C SER A 69 -0.28 7.05 9.33
N TRP A 70 0.18 8.28 9.07
CA TRP A 70 -0.44 9.18 8.10
C TRP A 70 0.60 10.13 7.49
N SER A 71 0.26 10.66 6.31
CA SER A 71 1.06 11.67 5.63
C SER A 71 0.18 12.57 4.78
N PRO A 72 0.39 13.89 4.81
CA PRO A 72 0.01 14.72 3.68
C PRO A 72 0.85 14.30 2.46
N TYR A 73 0.26 14.37 1.29
CA TYR A 73 0.85 13.93 0.04
C TYR A 73 0.49 14.91 -1.07
N GLN A 74 1.51 15.35 -1.78
CA GLN A 74 1.38 16.21 -2.95
C GLN A 74 1.76 15.40 -4.18
N HIS A 75 0.99 15.53 -5.26
CA HIS A 75 1.28 14.89 -6.54
C HIS A 75 1.03 15.84 -7.70
N ASP A 76 1.77 15.64 -8.79
CA ASP A 76 1.59 16.38 -10.04
C ASP A 76 0.31 15.89 -10.74
N THR A 77 -0.53 16.83 -11.19
CA THR A 77 -1.77 16.55 -11.93
C THR A 77 -1.64 16.89 -13.42
N GLY A 78 -0.46 17.29 -13.88
CA GLY A 78 -0.20 17.78 -15.24
C GLY A 78 -0.59 19.24 -15.47
N SER A 79 -1.51 19.79 -14.66
CA SER A 79 -1.92 21.20 -14.68
C SER A 79 -1.60 21.96 -13.39
N GLY A 80 -0.84 21.33 -12.48
CA GLY A 80 -0.55 21.84 -11.15
C GLY A 80 -0.32 20.70 -10.15
N TYR A 81 -0.70 20.93 -8.90
CA TYR A 81 -0.55 19.94 -7.84
C TYR A 81 -1.89 19.59 -7.21
N GLY A 82 -2.11 18.30 -6.99
CA GLY A 82 -3.14 17.74 -6.14
C GLY A 82 -2.60 17.51 -4.73
N TYR A 83 -3.45 17.66 -3.72
CA TYR A 83 -3.10 17.50 -2.31
C TYR A 83 -4.03 16.50 -1.65
N GLU A 84 -3.45 15.59 -0.90
CA GLU A 84 -4.16 14.50 -0.24
C GLU A 84 -3.67 14.32 1.19
N LEU A 85 -4.56 13.92 2.11
CA LEU A 85 -4.18 13.35 3.39
C LEU A 85 -4.39 11.83 3.33
N LYS A 86 -3.29 11.08 3.45
CA LYS A 86 -3.30 9.62 3.46
C LYS A 86 -3.14 9.09 4.88
N ILE A 87 -4.06 8.23 5.29
CA ILE A 87 -4.06 7.54 6.59
C ILE A 87 -3.90 6.05 6.28
N TYR A 88 -2.81 5.44 6.74
CA TYR A 88 -2.38 4.08 6.37
C TYR A 88 -2.49 3.12 7.55
N ASN A 89 -2.30 1.81 7.32
CA ASN A 89 -2.23 0.79 8.36
C ASN A 89 -3.47 0.82 9.28
N LEU A 90 -4.63 1.07 8.69
CA LEU A 90 -5.89 1.13 9.41
C LEU A 90 -6.28 -0.25 9.98
N GLY A 91 -5.95 -1.33 9.25
CA GLY A 91 -6.10 -2.71 9.76
C GLY A 91 -7.54 -3.10 10.10
N PHE A 92 -8.54 -2.48 9.47
CA PHE A 92 -9.95 -2.81 9.69
C PHE A 92 -10.49 -3.74 8.62
N SER A 93 -11.76 -4.12 8.77
CA SER A 93 -12.57 -4.87 7.82
C SER A 93 -13.99 -4.31 7.84
N ASN A 94 -14.89 -4.84 7.01
CA ASN A 94 -16.31 -4.46 7.10
C ASN A 94 -16.97 -4.80 8.43
N ALA A 95 -16.46 -5.78 9.17
CA ALA A 95 -17.01 -6.14 10.48
C ALA A 95 -16.56 -5.18 11.59
N THR A 96 -15.43 -4.47 11.41
CA THR A 96 -14.77 -3.73 12.50
C THR A 96 -14.63 -2.24 12.24
N PHE A 97 -14.75 -1.79 10.99
CA PHE A 97 -14.59 -0.38 10.67
C PHE A 97 -15.86 0.46 10.87
N PRO A 98 -17.07 -0.01 10.49
CA PRO A 98 -18.29 0.76 10.74
C PRO A 98 -18.47 1.09 12.22
N GLY A 99 -18.91 2.31 12.51
CA GLY A 99 -18.96 2.87 13.86
C GLY A 99 -17.63 3.47 14.34
N SER A 100 -16.54 3.33 13.57
CA SER A 100 -15.27 4.00 13.89
C SER A 100 -15.35 5.51 13.66
N LYS A 101 -14.57 6.26 14.43
CA LYS A 101 -14.45 7.70 14.35
C LYS A 101 -13.01 8.10 14.01
N ILE A 102 -12.83 8.77 12.88
CA ILE A 102 -11.55 9.30 12.41
C ILE A 102 -11.53 10.79 12.67
N CYS A 103 -10.61 11.31 13.49
CA CYS A 103 -10.47 12.76 13.66
C CYS A 103 -9.11 13.24 13.23
N VAL A 104 -9.09 14.39 12.56
CA VAL A 104 -7.89 15.08 12.11
C VAL A 104 -7.81 16.41 12.84
N THR A 105 -6.70 16.63 13.53
CA THR A 105 -6.39 17.89 14.21
C THR A 105 -5.48 18.71 13.32
N THR A 106 -5.87 19.94 13.04
CA THR A 106 -5.15 20.83 12.12
C THR A 106 -5.06 22.25 12.65
N ARG A 107 -4.27 23.09 11.96
CA ARG A 107 -4.16 24.52 12.24
C ARG A 107 -4.02 25.31 10.94
N SER A 108 -4.26 26.62 11.02
CA SER A 108 -4.11 27.55 9.89
C SER A 108 -2.76 27.36 9.18
N PRO A 109 -2.72 27.35 7.83
CA PRO A 109 -3.83 27.60 6.88
C PRO A 109 -4.75 26.40 6.58
N CYS A 110 -4.58 25.24 7.24
CA CYS A 110 -5.46 24.07 7.13
C CYS A 110 -6.42 24.06 8.33
N ALA A 111 -7.44 24.91 8.38
CA ALA A 111 -8.22 25.11 9.61
C ALA A 111 -9.71 24.81 9.46
N GLY A 112 -10.22 24.74 8.23
CA GLY A 112 -11.61 24.42 7.94
C GLY A 112 -11.85 22.92 7.74
N PRO A 113 -13.09 22.44 7.95
CA PRO A 113 -13.51 21.10 7.51
C PRO A 113 -13.30 20.91 6.01
N ASP A 114 -13.55 21.96 5.23
CA ASP A 114 -13.35 21.98 3.78
C ASP A 114 -11.86 21.97 3.40
N ASP A 115 -10.95 22.34 4.30
CA ASP A 115 -9.52 22.20 4.02
C ASP A 115 -9.09 20.72 4.01
N ILE A 116 -9.70 19.90 4.87
CA ILE A 116 -9.34 18.49 5.05
C ILE A 116 -10.09 17.59 4.09
N CYS A 117 -11.33 17.94 3.73
CA CYS A 117 -12.08 17.15 2.76
C CYS A 117 -12.94 18.03 1.85
N TYR A 118 -12.34 18.51 0.77
CA TYR A 118 -13.02 19.23 -0.29
C TYR A 118 -12.37 18.96 -1.63
N SER A 119 -13.22 18.77 -2.64
CA SER A 119 -12.83 18.73 -4.03
C SER A 119 -13.72 19.67 -4.82
N ALA A 120 -13.09 20.59 -5.55
CA ALA A 120 -13.79 21.50 -6.45
C ALA A 120 -14.54 20.73 -7.56
N ALA A 121 -14.04 19.54 -7.94
CA ALA A 121 -14.62 18.72 -9.00
C ALA A 121 -16.01 18.16 -8.64
N VAL A 122 -16.26 17.90 -7.34
CA VAL A 122 -17.53 17.35 -6.86
C VAL A 122 -18.27 18.29 -5.90
N GLN A 123 -17.77 19.52 -5.73
CA GLN A 123 -18.30 20.53 -4.78
C GLN A 123 -18.61 19.93 -3.39
N GLY A 124 -17.70 19.10 -2.90
CA GLY A 124 -17.93 18.34 -1.68
C GLY A 124 -16.72 17.52 -1.26
N CYS A 125 -16.88 16.78 -0.17
CA CYS A 125 -15.82 15.94 0.38
C CYS A 125 -15.55 14.75 -0.55
N ARG A 126 -14.31 14.66 -1.01
CA ARG A 126 -13.82 13.59 -1.90
C ARG A 126 -12.81 12.73 -1.16
N TYR A 127 -13.10 11.44 -1.07
CA TYR A 127 -12.28 10.49 -0.32
C TYR A 127 -12.32 9.11 -0.95
N SER A 128 -11.33 8.29 -0.63
CA SER A 128 -11.25 6.91 -1.10
C SER A 128 -10.75 5.98 0.00
N PHE A 129 -11.32 4.79 0.06
CA PHE A 129 -10.77 3.68 0.81
C PHE A 129 -9.92 2.79 -0.08
N ALA A 130 -8.96 2.11 0.53
CA ALA A 130 -8.21 1.07 -0.13
C ALA A 130 -7.93 -0.09 0.81
N ASP A 131 -7.90 -1.27 0.23
CA ASP A 131 -7.59 -2.55 0.88
C ASP A 131 -6.12 -2.63 1.32
N THR A 132 -5.26 -1.75 0.79
CA THR A 132 -3.85 -1.62 1.18
C THR A 132 -3.41 -0.16 1.26
N SER A 133 -2.38 0.11 2.05
CA SER A 133 -1.67 1.40 2.10
C SER A 133 -1.17 1.93 0.75
N SER A 134 -1.04 1.09 -0.28
CA SER A 134 -0.48 1.46 -1.59
C SER A 134 -1.47 1.44 -2.77
N THR A 135 -2.70 0.93 -2.62
CA THR A 135 -3.70 0.87 -3.71
C THR A 135 -4.63 2.09 -3.74
N THR A 136 -5.19 2.41 -4.91
CA THR A 136 -6.29 3.38 -5.07
C THR A 136 -7.46 2.63 -5.71
N TYR A 137 -8.15 1.76 -4.97
CA TYR A 137 -9.32 1.05 -5.52
C TYR A 137 -10.43 0.87 -4.48
N CYS A 138 -11.38 1.79 -4.54
CA CYS A 138 -12.83 1.65 -4.68
C CYS A 138 -13.37 3.05 -5.01
N PRO A 139 -14.52 3.19 -5.71
CA PRO A 139 -14.87 4.46 -6.32
C PRO A 139 -14.86 5.57 -5.28
N VAL A 140 -14.35 6.70 -5.72
CA VAL A 140 -14.25 7.90 -4.92
C VAL A 140 -15.66 8.35 -4.56
N CYS A 141 -16.02 8.27 -3.28
CA CYS A 141 -17.33 8.67 -2.81
C CYS A 141 -17.39 10.19 -2.61
N SER A 142 -18.50 10.82 -3.00
CA SER A 142 -18.81 12.22 -2.70
C SER A 142 -19.78 12.28 -1.51
N VAL A 143 -19.50 13.09 -0.48
CA VAL A 143 -20.50 13.41 0.55
C VAL A 143 -21.19 14.71 0.16
N TYR A 144 -22.49 14.67 -0.12
CA TYR A 144 -23.32 15.88 -0.18
C TYR A 144 -23.68 16.33 1.24
N SER A 145 -23.51 17.62 1.54
CA SER A 145 -23.97 18.22 2.80
C SER A 145 -25.49 18.16 2.93
N PRO A 146 -26.05 17.77 4.09
CA PRO A 146 -27.49 17.65 4.28
C PRO A 146 -28.09 19.02 4.58
N THR A 147 -28.75 19.65 3.60
CA THR A 147 -29.59 20.84 3.84
C THR A 147 -31.09 20.60 3.66
N SER A 148 -31.57 19.36 3.59
CA SER A 148 -33.02 19.11 3.64
C SER A 148 -33.37 17.76 4.29
N PRO A 149 -34.26 17.71 5.31
CA PRO A 149 -34.63 16.47 6.00
C PRO A 149 -35.57 15.53 5.23
N ALA A 150 -35.78 15.71 3.92
CA ALA A 150 -36.82 14.98 3.18
C ALA A 150 -36.31 14.00 2.10
N ASP A 151 -35.03 13.98 1.75
CA ASP A 151 -34.50 13.10 0.69
C ASP A 151 -33.35 12.21 1.22
N ALA A 152 -33.68 11.30 2.13
CA ALA A 152 -32.77 10.24 2.53
C ALA A 152 -32.66 9.19 1.41
N CYS A 153 -31.47 9.11 0.80
CA CYS A 153 -31.00 8.04 -0.11
C CYS A 153 -31.80 7.86 -1.41
N LEU A 154 -31.49 8.67 -2.43
CA LEU A 154 -31.80 8.34 -3.83
C LEU A 154 -30.51 8.17 -4.63
N PHE A 155 -30.15 6.90 -4.84
CA PHE A 155 -29.44 6.34 -6.00
C PHE A 155 -28.24 7.12 -6.55
N GLY A 156 -27.03 6.61 -6.27
CA GLY A 156 -25.94 6.73 -7.23
C GLY A 156 -26.40 6.09 -8.55
N ARG A 157 -26.70 6.92 -9.55
CA ARG A 157 -27.09 6.48 -10.88
C ARG A 157 -25.93 5.72 -11.53
N PHE A 158 -26.02 4.40 -11.55
CA PHE A 158 -25.33 3.57 -12.54
C PHE A 158 -26.14 3.63 -13.83
N SER A 159 -25.89 4.62 -14.68
CA SER A 159 -26.36 4.59 -16.07
C SER A 159 -25.49 5.46 -16.98
N GLU A 160 -24.30 4.98 -17.30
CA GLU A 160 -23.74 5.09 -18.65
C GLU A 160 -23.04 3.76 -18.94
N GLY A 161 -23.56 3.05 -19.93
CA GLY A 161 -23.31 1.63 -20.13
C GLY A 161 -21.86 1.32 -20.46
N CYS A 162 -21.28 0.39 -19.70
CA CYS A 162 -20.21 -0.45 -20.23
C CYS A 162 -20.84 -1.31 -21.33
N ALA A 163 -20.50 -1.05 -22.59
CA ALA A 163 -20.84 -1.94 -23.69
C ALA A 163 -20.32 -3.35 -23.38
N ALA A 164 -21.14 -4.36 -23.65
CA ALA A 164 -20.81 -5.76 -23.38
C ALA A 164 -19.49 -6.16 -24.07
N ILE A 165 -18.56 -6.69 -23.29
CA ILE A 165 -17.38 -7.38 -23.80
C ILE A 165 -17.87 -8.77 -24.24
N PRO A 166 -17.58 -9.23 -25.48
CA PRO A 166 -17.97 -10.58 -25.90
C PRO A 166 -17.25 -11.62 -25.02
N GLU A 167 -17.97 -12.71 -24.71
CA GLU A 167 -17.50 -13.88 -23.95
C GLU A 167 -16.03 -14.22 -24.26
N LEU A 168 -15.16 -14.11 -23.25
CA LEU A 168 -13.80 -14.60 -23.35
C LEU A 168 -13.79 -16.11 -23.06
N ASN A 169 -13.20 -16.82 -24.02
CA ASN A 169 -12.85 -18.25 -23.99
C ASN A 169 -12.20 -18.71 -22.67
N PRO A 170 -12.23 -20.03 -22.37
CA PRO A 170 -11.63 -20.62 -21.17
C PRO A 170 -10.16 -20.18 -20.94
N PRO A 171 -9.70 -20.17 -19.68
CA PRO A 171 -8.40 -19.61 -19.30
C PRO A 171 -7.27 -20.32 -20.05
N PRO A 172 -6.31 -19.58 -20.63
CA PRO A 172 -5.16 -20.19 -21.26
C PRO A 172 -4.30 -20.92 -20.21
N PRO A 173 -3.60 -22.01 -20.60
CA PRO A 173 -2.66 -22.70 -19.73
C PRO A 173 -1.58 -21.73 -19.18
N PRO A 174 -0.97 -22.04 -18.02
CA PRO A 174 -0.01 -21.15 -17.36
C PRO A 174 1.07 -20.70 -18.34
N PRO A 175 1.43 -19.40 -18.35
CA PRO A 175 2.38 -18.88 -19.31
C PRO A 175 3.71 -19.60 -19.14
N THR A 176 4.12 -20.28 -20.20
CA THR A 176 5.48 -20.80 -20.37
C THR A 176 6.45 -19.66 -20.08
N ALA A 177 7.36 -19.86 -19.12
CA ALA A 177 8.32 -18.86 -18.67
C ALA A 177 8.98 -18.17 -19.87
N ALA A 178 8.73 -16.86 -20.00
CA ALA A 178 9.47 -16.05 -20.97
C ALA A 178 10.96 -16.11 -20.59
N ALA A 179 11.76 -16.55 -21.55
CA ALA A 179 13.19 -16.76 -21.40
C ALA A 179 13.91 -15.50 -20.88
N GLY A 180 14.54 -15.61 -19.71
CA GLY A 180 15.89 -15.09 -19.46
C GLY A 180 16.08 -13.65 -18.95
N GLY A 181 15.04 -12.82 -18.77
CA GLY A 181 15.19 -11.42 -18.36
C GLY A 181 14.99 -11.13 -16.86
N LEU A 182 15.52 -10.00 -16.37
CA LEU A 182 15.14 -9.40 -15.09
C LEU A 182 13.72 -8.85 -15.19
N ILE A 183 12.95 -8.99 -14.11
CA ILE A 183 11.62 -8.41 -13.96
C ILE A 183 11.78 -6.90 -13.79
N ARG A 184 11.20 -6.12 -14.70
CA ARG A 184 11.24 -4.66 -14.63
C ARG A 184 10.25 -4.15 -13.58
N THR A 185 10.77 -3.86 -12.39
CA THR A 185 10.08 -3.05 -11.38
C THR A 185 10.55 -1.60 -11.52
N HIS A 186 9.66 -0.61 -11.62
CA HIS A 186 10.03 0.82 -11.79
C HIS A 186 11.05 1.06 -12.93
N GLU A 187 11.81 2.17 -12.85
CA GLU A 187 13.00 2.44 -13.68
C GLU A 187 14.27 1.75 -13.15
N CYS A 188 14.14 0.62 -12.43
CA CYS A 188 15.31 -0.11 -11.95
C CYS A 188 16.20 -0.54 -13.12
N VAL A 189 17.52 -0.46 -12.91
CA VAL A 189 18.51 -0.94 -13.89
C VAL A 189 18.23 -2.41 -14.20
N GLN A 190 18.29 -2.78 -15.49
CA GLN A 190 18.09 -4.15 -15.93
C GLN A 190 19.40 -4.94 -15.89
N SER A 191 20.11 -4.88 -14.76
CA SER A 191 21.37 -5.61 -14.51
C SER A 191 21.51 -5.91 -13.01
N ASN A 192 22.07 -7.07 -12.69
CA ASN A 192 22.47 -7.44 -11.32
C ASN A 192 23.98 -7.37 -11.08
N VAL A 193 24.72 -6.76 -12.00
CA VAL A 193 26.16 -6.56 -11.92
C VAL A 193 26.46 -5.19 -11.31
N ASN A 194 27.56 -5.08 -10.56
CA ASN A 194 28.00 -3.85 -9.90
C ASN A 194 27.01 -3.27 -8.87
N VAL A 195 26.24 -4.14 -8.22
CA VAL A 195 25.42 -3.79 -7.06
C VAL A 195 26.22 -4.13 -5.79
N PRO A 196 26.27 -3.25 -4.77
CA PRO A 196 27.09 -3.44 -3.56
C PRO A 196 26.52 -4.52 -2.63
N TYR A 197 25.30 -4.97 -2.91
CA TYR A 197 24.59 -5.98 -2.14
C TYR A 197 24.22 -7.16 -3.03
N GLY A 198 24.48 -8.36 -2.53
CA GLY A 198 23.89 -9.61 -3.00
C GLY A 198 22.96 -10.18 -1.94
N VAL A 199 22.22 -11.22 -2.29
CA VAL A 199 21.44 -12.00 -1.31
C VAL A 199 21.67 -13.48 -1.52
N ARG A 200 21.55 -14.26 -0.43
CA ARG A 200 21.56 -15.72 -0.48
C ARG A 200 20.17 -16.25 -0.84
N ASN A 201 20.13 -17.50 -1.30
CA ASN A 201 18.88 -18.21 -1.58
C ASN A 201 17.93 -18.19 -0.37
N PHE A 202 16.63 -18.23 -0.66
CA PHE A 202 15.61 -18.38 0.37
C PHE A 202 15.80 -19.70 1.13
N VAL A 203 15.86 -19.60 2.46
CA VAL A 203 15.76 -20.72 3.39
C VAL A 203 14.34 -20.72 3.94
N SER A 204 13.69 -21.88 3.87
CA SER A 204 12.35 -22.07 4.41
C SER A 204 12.45 -22.67 5.81
N SER A 205 11.67 -22.14 6.75
CA SER A 205 11.58 -22.68 8.12
C SER A 205 10.17 -22.53 8.68
N ASP A 206 9.76 -23.47 9.53
CA ASP A 206 8.49 -23.39 10.24
C ASP A 206 8.49 -22.21 11.24
N THR A 207 7.33 -21.56 11.37
CA THR A 207 7.13 -20.43 12.28
C THR A 207 5.65 -20.26 12.62
N THR A 208 5.30 -19.14 13.25
CA THR A 208 3.91 -18.71 13.48
C THR A 208 3.66 -17.32 12.92
N ASP A 209 2.40 -17.04 12.56
CA ASP A 209 1.93 -15.70 12.21
C ASP A 209 1.69 -14.82 13.46
N GLN A 210 1.20 -13.60 13.25
CA GLN A 210 0.93 -12.65 14.35
C GLN A 210 -0.14 -13.14 15.34
N GLN A 211 -0.97 -14.09 14.91
CA GLN A 211 -2.04 -14.67 15.72
C GLN A 211 -1.61 -16.00 16.37
N GLY A 212 -0.36 -16.42 16.20
CA GLY A 212 0.15 -17.69 16.71
C GLY A 212 -0.25 -18.90 15.86
N SER A 213 -0.84 -18.70 14.69
CA SER A 213 -1.19 -19.80 13.78
C SER A 213 0.06 -20.31 13.05
N PRO A 214 0.11 -21.60 12.68
CA PRO A 214 1.23 -22.14 11.89
C PRO A 214 1.47 -21.35 10.61
N ALA A 215 2.74 -21.11 10.30
CA ALA A 215 3.19 -20.36 9.13
C ALA A 215 4.57 -20.85 8.67
N THR A 216 4.98 -20.43 7.49
CA THR A 216 6.33 -20.69 6.95
C THR A 216 7.04 -19.36 6.74
N ALA A 217 8.26 -19.24 7.26
CA ALA A 217 9.15 -18.13 6.98
C ALA A 217 10.05 -18.49 5.79
N LEU A 218 10.04 -17.63 4.78
CA LEU A 218 10.94 -17.68 3.64
C LEU A 218 11.95 -16.55 3.82
N CYS A 219 13.17 -16.90 4.22
CA CYS A 219 14.19 -15.94 4.64
C CYS A 219 15.37 -15.90 3.66
N PHE A 220 15.87 -14.71 3.33
CA PHE A 220 17.16 -14.53 2.65
C PHE A 220 18.10 -13.71 3.53
N THR A 221 19.40 -13.92 3.34
CA THR A 221 20.44 -13.18 4.05
C THR A 221 21.15 -12.25 3.07
N VAL A 222 21.31 -10.99 3.47
CA VAL A 222 22.03 -9.97 2.69
C VAL A 222 23.54 -10.25 2.77
N ALA A 223 24.21 -10.17 1.64
CA ALA A 223 25.65 -10.32 1.51
C ALA A 223 26.26 -9.05 0.90
N ALA A 224 27.50 -8.75 1.27
CA ALA A 224 28.29 -7.74 0.58
C ALA A 224 28.74 -8.28 -0.79
N GLN A 225 28.75 -7.42 -1.80
CA GLN A 225 29.30 -7.72 -3.11
C GLN A 225 30.21 -6.58 -3.55
N SER A 226 31.33 -6.90 -4.18
CA SER A 226 32.19 -5.90 -4.79
C SER A 226 31.50 -5.27 -6.00
N CYS A 227 31.61 -3.96 -6.13
CA CYS A 227 31.14 -3.22 -7.30
C CYS A 227 32.19 -2.21 -7.74
N ALA A 228 32.21 -1.88 -9.03
CA ALA A 228 33.06 -0.81 -9.53
C ALA A 228 32.51 0.55 -9.10
N ALA A 229 33.32 1.36 -8.41
CA ALA A 229 32.91 2.65 -7.83
C ALA A 229 32.26 3.62 -8.84
N THR A 230 32.59 3.51 -10.12
CA THR A 230 32.02 4.34 -11.20
C THR A 230 30.66 3.84 -11.72
N SER A 231 30.20 2.68 -11.26
CA SER A 231 28.93 2.10 -11.71
C SER A 231 27.75 2.75 -11.01
N TYR A 232 26.65 2.94 -11.75
CA TYR A 232 25.41 3.56 -11.26
C TYR A 232 24.94 3.01 -9.91
N CYS A 233 24.99 1.69 -9.76
CA CYS A 233 24.50 0.96 -8.60
C CYS A 233 25.48 0.90 -7.41
N CYS A 234 26.75 1.27 -7.58
CA CYS A 234 27.78 0.93 -6.59
C CYS A 234 27.74 1.81 -5.33
N ASP A 235 27.35 3.07 -5.50
CA ASP A 235 27.14 4.03 -4.41
C ASP A 235 25.64 4.10 -4.08
N MET A 236 25.13 2.99 -3.55
CA MET A 236 23.76 2.83 -3.09
C MET A 236 23.76 2.48 -1.61
N ASP A 237 22.86 3.10 -0.86
CA ASP A 237 22.48 2.59 0.45
C ASP A 237 21.42 1.48 0.33
N PHE A 238 21.02 0.90 1.46
CA PHE A 238 20.03 -0.19 1.53
C PHE A 238 18.72 0.34 2.11
N ALA A 239 18.05 1.29 1.45
CA ALA A 239 16.85 1.96 1.98
C ALA A 239 15.56 1.16 1.85
N LYS A 240 15.41 0.37 0.80
CA LYS A 240 14.21 -0.43 0.57
C LYS A 240 14.54 -1.67 -0.26
N VAL A 241 13.81 -2.75 -0.03
CA VAL A 241 13.84 -3.95 -0.84
C VAL A 241 12.46 -4.21 -1.44
N GLU A 242 12.38 -4.54 -2.72
CA GLU A 242 11.17 -5.02 -3.38
C GLU A 242 11.39 -6.43 -3.97
N ILE A 243 10.43 -7.32 -3.73
CA ILE A 243 10.47 -8.72 -4.20
C ILE A 243 9.26 -8.97 -5.07
N PRO A 244 9.41 -9.17 -6.40
CA PRO A 244 8.31 -9.58 -7.25
C PRO A 244 7.79 -10.96 -6.84
N ILE A 245 6.49 -11.03 -6.55
CA ILE A 245 5.80 -12.25 -6.16
C ILE A 245 4.63 -12.54 -7.11
N THR A 246 4.21 -13.80 -7.11
CA THR A 246 3.00 -14.27 -7.80
C THR A 246 1.76 -13.66 -7.14
N ALA A 247 0.82 -13.15 -7.95
CA ALA A 247 -0.39 -12.48 -7.48
C ALA A 247 -1.25 -13.31 -6.51
N GLY A 248 -1.39 -14.61 -6.79
CA GLY A 248 -2.13 -15.54 -5.92
C GLY A 248 -1.57 -15.62 -4.49
N CYS A 249 -0.27 -15.35 -4.30
CA CYS A 249 0.35 -15.43 -2.98
C CYS A 249 0.12 -14.20 -2.09
N LYS A 250 -0.48 -13.12 -2.61
CA LYS A 250 -0.77 -11.90 -1.83
C LYS A 250 -1.60 -12.21 -0.57
N THR A 251 -2.67 -12.99 -0.70
CA THR A 251 -3.60 -13.33 0.41
C THR A 251 -2.96 -14.27 1.44
N HIS A 252 -1.88 -14.96 1.06
CA HIS A 252 -1.16 -15.89 1.92
C HIS A 252 -0.10 -15.20 2.78
N LEU A 253 0.35 -14.00 2.41
CA LEU A 253 1.32 -13.23 3.17
C LEU A 253 0.74 -12.77 4.52
N ARG A 254 1.50 -12.98 5.60
CA ARG A 254 1.11 -12.65 6.96
C ARG A 254 1.89 -11.47 7.50
N ARG A 255 3.22 -11.56 7.47
CA ARG A 255 4.13 -10.50 7.93
C ARG A 255 5.45 -10.55 7.19
N LEU A 256 6.20 -9.47 7.33
CA LEU A 256 7.63 -9.47 7.11
C LEU A 256 8.36 -9.48 8.46
N SER A 257 9.60 -9.94 8.46
CA SER A 257 10.49 -9.76 9.60
C SER A 257 11.92 -9.46 9.17
N ILE A 258 12.63 -8.76 10.05
CA ILE A 258 14.06 -8.45 9.94
C ILE A 258 14.72 -8.98 11.20
N ASN A 259 15.68 -9.89 11.06
CA ASN A 259 16.37 -10.55 12.17
C ASN A 259 15.37 -11.13 13.20
N GLY A 260 14.25 -11.68 12.71
CA GLY A 260 13.16 -12.22 13.53
C GLY A 260 12.16 -11.19 14.07
N ALA A 261 12.51 -9.90 14.09
CA ALA A 261 11.61 -8.83 14.53
C ALA A 261 10.56 -8.52 13.44
N PRO A 262 9.25 -8.51 13.75
CA PRO A 262 8.22 -8.15 12.78
C PRO A 262 8.42 -6.73 12.26
N VAL A 263 8.19 -6.52 10.96
CA VAL A 263 8.17 -5.19 10.34
C VAL A 263 6.94 -5.01 9.46
N SER A 264 6.52 -3.76 9.30
CA SER A 264 5.46 -3.42 8.36
C SER A 264 5.92 -3.67 6.93
N TYR A 265 5.02 -4.21 6.13
CA TYR A 265 5.22 -4.39 4.71
C TYR A 265 4.33 -3.44 3.92
N SER A 266 4.72 -3.16 2.69
CA SER A 266 3.84 -2.51 1.72
C SER A 266 3.94 -3.24 0.38
N TRP A 267 3.07 -2.88 -0.56
CA TRP A 267 3.02 -3.52 -1.88
C TRP A 267 3.46 -2.56 -2.98
N GLY A 268 3.93 -3.10 -4.10
CA GLY A 268 4.06 -2.42 -5.38
C GLY A 268 3.24 -3.18 -6.41
N PHE A 269 2.49 -2.47 -7.24
CA PHE A 269 1.65 -3.08 -8.27
C PHE A 269 2.17 -2.65 -9.63
N TYR A 270 2.33 -3.60 -10.54
CA TYR A 270 2.85 -3.36 -11.88
C TYR A 270 1.95 -4.03 -12.91
N ASN A 271 1.35 -3.20 -13.79
CA ASN A 271 0.58 -3.54 -15.00
C ASN A 271 -0.08 -4.94 -14.97
N ASP A 272 -0.92 -5.18 -13.96
CA ASP A 272 -1.74 -6.38 -13.72
C ASP A 272 -1.06 -7.76 -13.76
N THR A 273 0.26 -7.81 -13.92
CA THR A 273 1.00 -9.05 -14.22
C THR A 273 1.73 -9.60 -13.02
N PHE A 274 2.19 -8.72 -12.12
CA PHE A 274 2.82 -9.12 -10.86
C PHE A 274 2.74 -7.99 -9.83
N LEU A 275 2.99 -8.33 -8.57
CA LEU A 275 3.14 -7.36 -7.49
C LEU A 275 4.47 -7.58 -6.78
N THR A 276 4.95 -6.56 -6.08
CA THR A 276 6.12 -6.65 -5.22
C THR A 276 5.73 -6.52 -3.76
N VAL A 277 6.29 -7.36 -2.90
CA VAL A 277 6.29 -7.09 -1.45
C VAL A 277 7.51 -6.23 -1.11
N LYS A 278 7.32 -5.24 -0.23
CA LYS A 278 8.32 -4.23 0.10
C LYS A 278 8.72 -4.23 1.56
N PHE A 279 10.02 -4.23 1.80
CA PHE A 279 10.64 -3.83 3.07
C PHE A 279 11.05 -2.37 2.96
N ASN A 280 10.50 -1.49 3.81
CA ASN A 280 10.77 -0.05 3.78
C ASN A 280 11.63 0.40 4.97
N ASN A 281 12.17 1.62 4.88
CA ASN A 281 12.92 2.29 5.96
C ASN A 281 14.11 1.46 6.47
N LEU A 282 14.76 0.75 5.55
CA LEU A 282 15.82 -0.20 5.89
C LEU A 282 17.12 0.50 6.33
N VAL A 283 17.39 1.76 5.93
CA VAL A 283 18.53 2.52 6.47
C VAL A 283 18.44 2.67 7.99
N THR A 284 17.23 2.87 8.51
CA THR A 284 16.99 3.00 9.96
C THR A 284 16.96 1.65 10.65
N ALA A 285 16.32 0.64 10.04
CA ALA A 285 16.17 -0.69 10.63
C ALA A 285 17.45 -1.54 10.56
N LEU A 286 18.29 -1.30 9.55
CA LEU A 286 19.51 -2.06 9.21
C LEU A 286 20.64 -1.11 8.78
N PRO A 287 21.21 -0.33 9.72
CA PRO A 287 22.36 0.52 9.40
C PRO A 287 23.56 -0.27 8.87
N ASN A 288 23.68 -1.55 9.27
CA ASN A 288 24.61 -2.53 8.71
C ASN A 288 23.80 -3.68 8.09
N PRO A 289 23.47 -3.62 6.79
CA PRO A 289 22.56 -4.59 6.17
C PRO A 289 23.23 -5.95 5.93
N VAL A 290 24.55 -6.01 5.78
CA VAL A 290 25.29 -7.26 5.53
C VAL A 290 25.14 -8.23 6.70
N GLY A 291 24.73 -9.46 6.42
CA GLY A 291 24.42 -10.49 7.42
C GLY A 291 23.01 -10.42 7.98
N ALA A 292 22.24 -9.36 7.69
CA ALA A 292 20.85 -9.28 8.10
C ALA A 292 20.00 -10.33 7.39
N THR A 293 19.02 -10.88 8.10
CA THR A 293 18.07 -11.86 7.57
C THR A 293 16.70 -11.21 7.42
N LEU A 294 16.17 -11.22 6.20
CA LEU A 294 14.86 -10.68 5.87
C LEU A 294 13.95 -11.84 5.50
N CYS A 295 12.77 -11.92 6.12
CA CYS A 295 11.84 -13.01 5.90
C CYS A 295 10.48 -12.52 5.43
N VAL A 296 9.91 -13.27 4.48
CA VAL A 296 8.50 -13.22 4.10
C VAL A 296 7.78 -14.37 4.80
N VAL A 297 6.82 -14.07 5.67
CA VAL A 297 6.05 -15.08 6.40
C VAL A 297 4.72 -15.29 5.71
N VAL A 298 4.41 -16.54 5.35
CA VAL A 298 3.21 -16.92 4.61
C VAL A 298 2.45 -18.04 5.32
N ARG A 299 1.15 -18.21 5.02
CA ARG A 299 0.40 -19.39 5.47
C ARG A 299 0.97 -20.67 4.86
N PRO A 300 0.84 -21.81 5.57
CA PRO A 300 1.10 -23.12 5.00
C PRO A 300 0.21 -23.30 3.78
N SER A 301 0.84 -23.34 2.60
CA SER A 301 0.19 -23.38 1.28
C SER A 301 1.26 -23.58 0.21
N GLU A 302 0.87 -23.67 -1.06
CA GLU A 302 1.82 -23.70 -2.18
C GLU A 302 2.76 -22.49 -2.21
N CYS A 303 2.32 -21.33 -1.70
CA CYS A 303 3.12 -20.11 -1.57
C CYS A 303 4.23 -20.19 -0.51
N ALA A 304 4.26 -21.26 0.30
CA ALA A 304 5.34 -21.56 1.24
C ALA A 304 6.59 -22.14 0.56
N LEU A 305 6.65 -22.12 -0.78
CA LEU A 305 7.81 -22.48 -1.57
C LEU A 305 8.31 -21.25 -2.34
N PRO A 306 9.62 -20.93 -2.33
CA PRO A 306 10.17 -19.80 -3.07
C PRO A 306 9.80 -19.81 -4.56
N ALA A 307 9.80 -20.99 -5.20
CA ALA A 307 9.45 -21.15 -6.61
C ALA A 307 7.99 -20.76 -6.92
N ASN A 308 7.09 -20.87 -5.95
CA ASN A 308 5.68 -20.49 -6.15
C ASN A 308 5.41 -19.06 -5.68
N LEU A 309 6.08 -18.64 -4.60
CA LEU A 309 5.99 -17.28 -4.10
C LEU A 309 6.51 -16.29 -5.13
N CYS A 310 7.71 -16.53 -5.68
CA CYS A 310 8.38 -15.58 -6.54
C CYS A 310 7.79 -15.58 -7.95
N TYR A 311 7.64 -14.39 -8.52
CA TYR A 311 7.04 -14.25 -9.84
C TYR A 311 7.82 -15.02 -10.91
N GLY A 312 7.11 -15.82 -11.71
CA GLY A 312 7.70 -16.62 -12.78
C GLY A 312 8.69 -17.69 -12.30
N GLY A 313 8.61 -18.13 -11.05
CA GLY A 313 9.51 -19.16 -10.51
C GLY A 313 10.88 -18.64 -10.07
N ARG A 314 11.13 -17.34 -10.18
CA ARG A 314 12.45 -16.74 -9.98
C ARG A 314 12.39 -15.59 -9.00
N CYS A 315 13.08 -15.74 -7.88
CA CYS A 315 13.19 -14.72 -6.86
C CYS A 315 14.21 -13.68 -7.28
N GLN A 316 13.72 -12.53 -7.75
CA GLN A 316 14.52 -11.33 -7.93
C GLN A 316 14.37 -10.43 -6.71
N ILE A 317 15.49 -9.94 -6.18
CA ILE A 317 15.48 -8.95 -5.09
C ILE A 317 15.96 -7.61 -5.63
N ASN A 318 15.09 -6.60 -5.60
CA ASN A 318 15.42 -5.24 -6.03
C ASN A 318 15.77 -4.38 -4.84
N VAL A 319 16.98 -3.81 -4.84
CA VAL A 319 17.45 -2.91 -3.78
C VAL A 319 17.29 -1.48 -4.24
N PHE A 320 16.83 -0.63 -3.34
CA PHE A 320 16.64 0.80 -3.56
C PHE A 320 17.47 1.58 -2.57
N SER A 321 18.02 2.68 -3.07
CA SER A 321 18.76 3.65 -2.29
C SER A 321 17.88 4.85 -1.93
N SER A 322 18.21 5.60 -0.88
CA SER A 322 17.47 6.79 -0.44
C SER A 322 17.39 7.88 -1.52
N ASN A 323 18.33 7.89 -2.45
CA ASN A 323 18.36 8.79 -3.62
C ASN A 323 17.57 8.26 -4.83
N ASN A 324 16.64 7.32 -4.62
CA ASN A 324 15.79 6.69 -5.64
C ASN A 324 16.50 5.85 -6.71
N LYS A 325 17.81 5.60 -6.59
CA LYS A 325 18.46 4.57 -7.40
C LYS A 325 17.86 3.20 -7.09
N CYS A 326 17.71 2.36 -8.10
CA CYS A 326 17.25 1.00 -7.93
C CYS A 326 18.04 0.01 -8.79
N CYS A 327 18.51 -1.07 -8.15
CA CYS A 327 19.28 -2.12 -8.80
C CYS A 327 18.90 -3.52 -8.27
N PRO A 328 18.61 -4.49 -9.15
CA PRO A 328 18.45 -5.90 -8.79
C PRO A 328 19.74 -6.47 -8.18
N ALA A 329 19.68 -7.01 -6.95
CA ALA A 329 20.84 -7.56 -6.26
C ALA A 329 21.15 -9.02 -6.67
N THR A 330 20.13 -9.87 -6.78
CA THR A 330 20.31 -11.28 -7.14
C THR A 330 19.02 -11.83 -7.73
N VAL A 331 19.16 -12.79 -8.65
CA VAL A 331 18.08 -13.64 -9.14
C VAL A 331 18.44 -15.09 -8.83
N PHE A 332 17.55 -15.81 -8.17
CA PHE A 332 17.71 -17.24 -7.88
C PHE A 332 16.36 -17.94 -8.00
N GLY A 333 16.37 -19.23 -8.33
CA GLY A 333 15.17 -19.95 -8.71
C GLY A 333 15.26 -20.42 -10.16
N GLY A 334 15.15 -21.74 -10.27
CA GLY A 334 15.22 -22.62 -11.43
C GLY A 334 14.96 -24.02 -10.90
#